data_AF-A0A7J4QD72-F1
#
_entry.id   AF-A0A7J4QD72-F1
#
_cell.length_a   1.000
_cell.length_b   1.000
_cell.length_c   1.000
_cell.angle_alpha   90.00
_cell.angle_beta   90.00
_cell.angle_gamma   90.00
#
_symmetry.space_group_name_H-M   'P 1'
#
loop_
_entity.id
_entity.type
_entity.pdbx_description
1 polymer ?
#
loop_
_entity_poly.entity_id
_entity_poly.type
_entity_poly.pdbx_seq_one_letter_code
_entity_poly.pdbx_strand_id
1 'polypeptide(L)'
;MIASILLVAVALIVLLIATYTDFKTGEIPDWLSYGFIIAALGIRLIHATATSDWMYFLYGVIGFAAVFVFSLLVYYTRQWGGGDA
;
A
#
# COMPACT_ATOMS: atom_id res chain seq x y z
N MET A 1 -14.13 10.23 -6.61
CA MET A 1 -14.09 10.88 -5.27
C MET A 1 -14.25 9.88 -4.13
N ILE A 2 -15.33 9.08 -4.11
CA ILE A 2 -15.60 8.10 -3.04
C ILE A 2 -14.47 7.07 -2.90
N ALA A 3 -14.03 6.44 -4.00
CA ALA A 3 -12.92 5.47 -3.96
C ALA A 3 -11.63 6.07 -3.40
N SER A 4 -11.32 7.32 -3.76
CA SER A 4 -10.14 8.02 -3.23
C SER A 4 -10.23 8.25 -1.72
N ILE A 5 -11.40 8.66 -1.21
CA ILE A 5 -11.62 8.83 0.24
C ILE A 5 -11.47 7.49 0.96
N LEU A 6 -12.01 6.42 0.38
CA LEU A 6 -11.92 5.08 0.96
C LEU A 6 -10.48 4.57 0.98
N LEU A 7 -9.69 4.80 -0.07
CA LEU A 7 -8.26 4.49 -0.10
C LEU A 7 -7.49 5.24 0.99
N VAL A 8 -7.78 6.53 1.20
CA VAL A 8 -7.15 7.32 2.27
C VAL A 8 -7.55 6.80 3.65
N ALA A 9 -8.83 6.47 3.87
CA ALA A 9 -9.29 5.93 5.13
C ALA A 9 -8.61 4.58 5.46
N VAL A 10 -8.50 3.68 4.48
CA VAL A 10 -7.79 2.41 4.64
C VAL A 10 -6.31 2.64 4.94
N ALA A 11 -5.65 3.56 4.24
CA ALA A 11 -4.26 3.90 4.50
C ALA A 11 -4.04 4.43 5.93
N LEU A 12 -4.91 5.32 6.41
CA LEU A 12 -4.84 5.84 7.78
C LEU A 12 -5.03 4.73 8.82
N ILE A 13 -5.98 3.83 8.62
CA ILE A 13 -6.19 2.68 9.53
C ILE A 13 -4.94 1.80 9.56
N VAL A 14 -4.38 1.46 8.39
CA VAL A 14 -3.17 0.65 8.28
C VAL A 14 -2.00 1.32 9.00
N LEU A 15 -1.79 2.63 8.80
CA LEU A 15 -0.72 3.38 9.47
C LEU A 15 -0.91 3.45 10.99
N LEU A 16 -2.14 3.60 11.48
CA LEU A 16 -2.43 3.58 12.91
C LEU A 16 -2.12 2.20 13.52
N ILE A 17 -2.53 1.12 12.84
CA ILE A 17 -2.22 -0.24 13.29
C ILE A 17 -0.71 -0.48 13.25
N ALA A 18 -0.04 -0.12 12.15
CA ALA A 18 1.40 -0.28 11.99
C ALA A 18 2.18 0.47 13.06
N THR A 19 1.85 1.74 13.30
CA THR A 19 2.45 2.54 14.37
C THR A 19 2.21 1.92 15.75
N TYR A 20 0.99 1.45 16.02
CA TYR A 20 0.66 0.81 17.29
C TYR A 20 1.43 -0.50 17.51
N THR A 21 1.53 -1.35 16.48
CA THR A 21 2.30 -2.60 16.55
C THR A 21 3.78 -2.33 16.65
N ASP A 22 4.31 -1.37 15.89
CA ASP A 22 5.71 -0.97 15.96
C ASP A 22 6.11 -0.52 17.37
N PHE A 23 5.33 0.36 18.01
CA PHE A 23 5.59 0.75 19.40
C PHE A 23 5.47 -0.39 20.41
N LYS A 24 4.65 -1.41 20.13
CA LYS A 24 4.36 -2.50 21.07
C LYS A 24 5.32 -3.69 20.94
N THR A 25 5.67 -4.05 19.71
CA THR A 25 6.45 -5.25 19.38
C THR A 25 7.75 -4.96 18.66
N GLY A 26 7.97 -3.72 18.18
CA GLY A 26 9.13 -3.34 17.37
C GLY A 26 9.11 -3.92 15.96
N GLU A 27 7.96 -4.46 15.52
CA GLU A 27 7.78 -5.12 14.24
C GLU A 27 6.38 -4.81 13.68
N ILE A 28 6.31 -4.59 12.37
CA ILE A 28 5.05 -4.43 11.64
C ILE A 28 4.64 -5.80 11.08
N PRO A 29 3.41 -6.28 11.34
CA PRO A 29 2.99 -7.60 10.86
C PRO A 29 2.87 -7.66 9.33
N ASP A 30 3.49 -8.66 8.70
CA ASP A 30 3.47 -8.88 7.26
C ASP A 30 2.06 -8.91 6.64
N TRP A 31 1.11 -9.55 7.33
CA TRP A 31 -0.28 -9.64 6.85
C TRP A 31 -0.95 -8.27 6.71
N LEU A 32 -0.51 -7.28 7.49
CA LEU A 32 -1.02 -5.91 7.40
C LEU A 32 -0.52 -5.24 6.12
N SER A 33 0.77 -5.41 5.80
CA SER A 33 1.40 -4.87 4.58
C SER A 33 0.84 -5.53 3.31
N TYR A 34 0.81 -6.87 3.26
CA TYR A 34 0.23 -7.59 2.12
C TYR A 34 -1.27 -7.33 1.99
N GLY A 35 -1.99 -7.29 3.11
CA GLY A 35 -3.40 -6.96 3.17
C GLY A 35 -3.68 -5.55 2.62
N PHE A 36 -2.84 -4.57 2.94
CA PHE A 36 -2.98 -3.20 2.43
C PHE A 36 -2.80 -3.13 0.91
N ILE A 37 -1.79 -3.82 0.36
CA ILE A 37 -1.58 -3.88 -1.10
C ILE A 37 -2.81 -4.48 -1.80
N ILE A 38 -3.29 -5.62 -1.30
CA ILE A 38 -4.46 -6.32 -1.86
C ILE A 38 -5.71 -5.44 -1.74
N ALA A 39 -5.95 -4.81 -0.60
CA ALA A 39 -7.09 -3.93 -0.39
C ALA A 39 -7.03 -2.72 -1.35
N ALA A 40 -5.89 -2.02 -1.42
CA ALA A 40 -5.73 -0.83 -2.23
C ALA A 40 -5.88 -1.11 -3.73
N LEU A 41 -5.32 -2.23 -4.23
CA LEU A 41 -5.53 -2.64 -5.62
C LEU A 41 -6.94 -3.16 -5.86
N GLY A 42 -7.52 -3.91 -4.92
CA GLY A 42 -8.89 -4.42 -5.00
C GLY A 42 -9.94 -3.31 -5.07
N ILE A 43 -9.81 -2.27 -4.25
CA ILE A 43 -10.69 -1.09 -4.28
C ILE A 43 -10.61 -0.39 -5.65
N ARG A 44 -9.39 -0.23 -6.18
CA ARG A 44 -9.19 0.37 -7.51
C ARG A 44 -9.78 -0.49 -8.62
N LEU A 45 -9.64 -1.81 -8.53
CA LEU A 45 -10.19 -2.75 -9.50
C LEU A 45 -11.72 -2.70 -9.50
N ILE A 46 -12.35 -2.76 -8.32
CA ILE A 46 -13.80 -2.65 -8.17
C ILE A 46 -14.29 -1.33 -8.77
N HIS A 47 -13.65 -0.21 -8.43
CA HIS A 47 -14.01 1.09 -8.99
C HIS A 47 -13.87 1.11 -10.52
N ALA A 48 -12.74 0.65 -11.05
CA ALA A 48 -12.50 0.59 -12.49
C ALA A 48 -13.54 -0.25 -13.23
N THR A 49 -13.95 -1.40 -12.68
CA THR A 49 -15.01 -2.23 -13.26
C THR A 49 -16.38 -1.54 -13.20
N ALA A 50 -16.70 -0.86 -12.10
CA ALA A 50 -17.98 -0.19 -11.92
C ALA A 50 -18.14 1.06 -12.82
N THR A 51 -17.05 1.77 -13.10
CA THR A 51 -17.05 3.00 -13.93
C THR A 51 -16.58 2.77 -15.37
N SER A 52 -16.17 1.54 -15.71
CA SER A 52 -15.49 1.20 -16.98
C SER A 52 -14.22 2.03 -17.25
N ASP A 53 -13.62 2.60 -16.20
CA ASP A 53 -12.39 3.40 -16.29
C ASP A 53 -11.19 2.58 -15.78
N TRP A 54 -10.60 1.83 -16.71
CA TRP A 54 -9.43 0.99 -16.43
C TRP A 54 -8.15 1.78 -16.17
N MET A 55 -8.08 3.06 -16.56
CA MET A 55 -6.92 3.91 -16.27
C MET A 55 -6.76 4.10 -14.77
N TYR A 56 -7.87 4.21 -14.03
CA TYR A 56 -7.85 4.31 -12.56
C TYR A 56 -7.12 3.14 -11.89
N PHE A 57 -7.34 1.92 -12.37
CA PHE A 57 -6.64 0.73 -11.86
C PHE A 57 -5.19 0.68 -12.33
N LEU A 58 -4.94 0.99 -13.62
CA LEU A 58 -3.60 0.96 -14.20
C LEU A 58 -2.65 1.94 -13.51
N TYR A 59 -3.10 3.14 -13.15
CA TYR A 59 -2.31 4.08 -12.35
C TYR A 59 -1.91 3.50 -10.99
N GLY A 60 -2.79 2.73 -10.36
CA GLY A 60 -2.48 2.02 -9.11
C GLY A 60 -1.37 0.98 -9.29
N VAL A 61 -1.44 0.18 -10.36
CA VAL A 61 -0.43 -0.85 -10.68
C VAL A 61 0.91 -0.23 -11.02
N ILE A 62 0.92 0.83 -11.84
CA ILE A 62 2.15 1.55 -12.21
C ILE A 62 2.79 2.19 -10.97
N GLY A 63 1.98 2.84 -10.13
CA GLY A 63 2.45 3.42 -8.87
C GLY A 63 3.05 2.37 -7.93
N PHE A 64 2.39 1.22 -7.78
CA PHE A 64 2.91 0.10 -7.01
C PHE A 64 4.25 -0.40 -7.57
N ALA A 65 4.33 -0.64 -8.88
CA ALA A 65 5.57 -1.11 -9.51
C ALA A 65 6.72 -0.11 -9.34
N ALA A 66 6.45 1.20 -9.49
CA ALA A 66 7.45 2.24 -9.30
C ALA A 66 7.99 2.27 -7.86
N VAL A 67 7.09 2.22 -6.87
CA VAL A 67 7.49 2.20 -5.46
C VAL A 67 8.18 0.87 -5.13
N PHE A 68 7.71 -0.26 -5.64
CA PHE A 68 8.37 -1.56 -5.42
C PHE A 68 9.81 -1.59 -5.96
N VAL A 69 10.05 -1.03 -7.15
CA VAL A 69 11.42 -0.88 -7.68
C VAL A 69 12.25 0.02 -6.76
N PHE A 70 11.69 1.13 -6.29
CA PHE A 70 12.36 2.00 -5.33
C PHE A 70 12.68 1.28 -4.01
N SER A 71 11.72 0.52 -3.46
CA SER A 71 11.88 -0.34 -2.29
C SER A 71 13.04 -1.33 -2.47
N LEU A 72 13.11 -2.03 -3.61
CA LEU A 72 14.22 -2.94 -3.90
C LEU A 72 15.56 -2.20 -3.92
N LEU A 73 15.62 -1.00 -4.50
CA LEU A 73 16.85 -0.19 -4.48
C LEU A 73 17.26 0.15 -3.05
N VAL A 74 16.32 0.64 -2.22
CA VAL A 74 16.57 0.95 -0.80
C VAL A 74 17.04 -0.28 -0.02
N TYR A 75 16.40 -1.43 -0.25
CA TYR A 75 16.74 -2.71 0.38
C TYR A 75 18.15 -3.17 0.01
N TYR A 76 18.46 -3.27 -1.29
CA TYR A 76 19.77 -3.76 -1.76
C TYR A 76 20.91 -2.78 -1.48
N THR A 77 20.63 -1.48 -1.40
CA THR A 77 21.61 -0.46 -1.01
C THR A 77 21.73 -0.27 0.50
N ARG A 78 20.91 -1.00 1.30
CA ARG A 78 20.90 -0.98 2.77
C ARG A 78 20.71 0.42 3.38
N GLN A 79 19.93 1.27 2.72
CA GLN A 79 19.74 2.65 3.18
C GLN A 79 18.88 2.72 4.44
N TRP A 80 17.77 1.96 4.50
CA TRP A 80 16.81 2.00 5.61
C TRP A 80 16.44 0.59 6.06
N GLY A 81 16.95 0.18 7.23
CA GLY A 81 16.41 -0.87 8.12
C GLY A 81 16.08 -2.28 7.58
N GLY A 82 16.14 -2.53 6.28
CA GLY A 82 15.52 -3.68 5.62
C GLY A 82 13.99 -3.62 5.59
N GLY A 83 13.34 -3.41 6.74
CA GLY A 83 11.88 -3.41 6.89
C GLY A 83 11.16 -2.13 6.46
N ASP A 84 11.89 -1.01 6.35
CA ASP A 84 11.35 0.28 5.88
C ASP A 84 11.37 0.42 4.34
N ALA A 85 11.98 -0.57 3.68
CA ALA A 85 12.11 -0.61 2.23
C ALA A 85 10.82 -1.07 1.57
#